data_AF-A0A919X4J6-F1
#
_entry.id   AF-A0A919X4J6-F1
#
_cell.length_a   1.000
_cell.length_b   1.000
_cell.length_c   1.000
_cell.angle_alpha   90.00
_cell.angle_beta   90.00
_cell.angle_gamma   90.00
#
_symmetry.space_group_name_H-M   'P 1'
#
loop_
_entity.id
_entity.type
_entity.pdbx_description
1 polymer ?
#
loop_
_entity_poly.entity_id
_entity_poly.type
_entity_poly.pdbx_seq_one_letter_code
_entity_poly.pdbx_strand_id
1 'polypeptide(L)' 'MGGMSMFIELTARNGEKVLVNINQIEGIEPAEGAGGEKALIGFSSREGIFVKESLEEIASKLALAGKLLWKY' A
#
# COMPACT_ATOMS: atom_id res chain seq x y z
N MET A 1 -11.98 20.63 11.75
CA MET A 1 -10.55 20.38 11.49
C MET A 1 -10.46 19.38 10.35
N GLY A 2 -10.15 19.84 9.13
CA GLY A 2 -9.95 18.94 8.00
C GLY A 2 -8.60 18.26 8.14
N GLY A 3 -8.59 16.96 8.46
CA GLY A 3 -7.35 16.19 8.47
C GLY A 3 -6.76 16.20 7.06
N MET A 4 -5.51 16.65 6.90
CA MET A 4 -4.80 16.52 5.64
C MET A 4 -4.77 15.03 5.28
N SER A 5 -5.47 14.67 4.20
CA SER A 5 -5.40 13.33 3.66
C SER A 5 -4.08 13.21 2.91
N MET A 6 -3.22 12.32 3.38
CA MET A 6 -1.95 12.01 2.72
C MET A 6 -2.15 10.77 1.85
N PHE A 7 -1.65 10.84 0.62
CA PHE A 7 -1.81 9.79 -0.39
C PHE A 7 -0.44 9.32 -0.89
N ILE A 8 -0.35 8.05 -1.25
CA ILE A 8 0.77 7.49 -2.03
C ILE A 8 0.25 6.94 -3.35
N GLU A 9 1.07 7.02 -4.39
CA GLU A 9 0.80 6.36 -5.68
C GLU A 9 1.45 4.97 -5.69
N LEU A 10 0.66 3.95 -5.99
CA LEU A 10 1.10 2.56 -6.17
C LEU A 10 0.68 2.04 -7.55
N THR A 11 1.32 0.98 -8.03
CA THR A 11 1.03 0.31 -9.29
C THR A 11 0.33 -1.00 -9.02
N ALA A 12 -0.97 -1.06 -9.27
CA ALA A 12 -1.76 -2.27 -9.10
C ALA A 12 -1.30 -3.40 -10.05
N ARG A 13 -1.69 -4.63 -9.75
CA ARG A 13 -1.43 -5.84 -10.56
C ARG A 13 -1.73 -5.63 -12.06
N ASN A 14 -2.84 -4.96 -12.37
CA ASN A 14 -3.25 -4.69 -13.75
C ASN A 14 -2.40 -3.62 -14.47
N GLY A 15 -1.43 -3.00 -13.78
CA GLY A 15 -0.58 -1.94 -14.29
C GLY A 15 -1.16 -0.53 -14.11
N GLU A 16 -2.35 -0.39 -13.54
CA GLU A 16 -2.93 0.92 -13.25
C GLU A 16 -2.27 1.56 -12.03
N LYS A 17 -2.13 2.88 -12.08
CA LYS A 17 -1.71 3.67 -10.93
C LYS A 17 -2.91 3.94 -10.03
N VAL A 18 -2.78 3.59 -8.77
CA VAL A 18 -3.80 3.81 -7.74
C VAL A 18 -3.29 4.79 -6.69
N LEU A 19 -4.14 5.76 -6.34
CA LEU A 19 -3.88 6.67 -5.23
C LEU A 19 -4.48 6.07 -3.97
N VAL A 20 -3.62 5.81 -3.00
CA VAL A 20 -4.02 5.17 -1.75
C VAL A 20 -3.92 6.18 -0.62
N ASN A 21 -5.04 6.40 0.08
CA ASN A 21 -5.04 7.21 1.29
C ASN A 21 -4.28 6.46 2.38
N ILE A 22 -3.14 7.00 2.80
CA ILE A 22 -2.28 6.29 3.76
C ILE A 22 -3.00 6.08 5.08
N ASN A 23 -3.93 6.95 5.47
CA ASN A 23 -4.66 6.83 6.72
C ASN A 23 -5.55 5.59 6.77
N GLN A 24 -5.96 5.06 5.62
CA GLN A 24 -6.82 3.88 5.51
C GLN A 24 -6.04 2.55 5.46
N ILE A 25 -4.73 2.59 5.25
CA ILE A 25 -3.89 1.39 5.21
C ILE A 25 -3.71 0.85 6.63
N GLU A 26 -4.05 -0.41 6.84
CA GLU A 26 -3.89 -1.09 8.13
C GLU A 26 -2.70 -2.05 8.15
N GLY A 27 -2.31 -2.58 6.99
CA GLY A 27 -1.22 -3.53 6.87
C GLY A 27 -0.69 -3.66 5.46
N ILE A 28 0.54 -4.16 5.36
CA ILE A 28 1.21 -4.52 4.13
C ILE A 28 1.79 -5.92 4.32
N GLU A 29 1.56 -6.83 3.38
CA GLU A 29 1.98 -8.24 3.48
C GLU A 29 2.57 -8.72 2.15
N PRO A 30 3.48 -9.72 2.16
CA PRO A 30 3.95 -10.34 0.92
C PRO A 30 2.76 -10.88 0.11
N ALA A 31 2.74 -10.62 -1.21
CA ALA A 31 1.75 -11.25 -2.07
C ALA A 31 2.17 -12.69 -2.37
N GLU A 32 1.39 -13.69 -1.92
CA GLU A 32 1.55 -15.08 -2.35
C GLU A 32 0.71 -15.33 -3.62
N GLY A 33 1.35 -15.46 -4.79
CA GLY A 33 0.62 -15.78 -6.02
C GLY A 33 1.38 -15.55 -7.32
N ALA A 34 1.05 -16.34 -8.35
CA ALA A 34 1.69 -16.29 -9.67
C ALA A 34 1.09 -15.17 -10.54
N GLY A 35 1.76 -14.02 -10.59
CA GLY A 35 1.38 -12.94 -11.52
C GLY A 35 2.28 -11.70 -11.51
N GLY A 36 3.44 -11.76 -10.86
CA GLY A 36 4.36 -10.62 -10.77
C GLY A 36 3.93 -9.56 -9.75
N GLU A 37 2.98 -9.88 -8.87
CA GLU A 37 2.67 -9.12 -7.68
C GLU A 37 3.82 -9.27 -6.68
N LYS A 38 4.10 -8.21 -5.92
CA LYS A 38 5.13 -8.25 -4.89
C LYS A 38 4.57 -7.97 -3.48
N ALA A 39 3.45 -7.28 -3.35
CA ALA A 39 2.82 -6.99 -2.06
C ALA A 39 1.30 -6.88 -2.13
N LEU A 40 0.64 -7.13 -1.00
CA LEU A 40 -0.77 -6.90 -0.73
C LEU A 40 -0.92 -5.77 0.29
N ILE A 41 -1.76 -4.78 -0.03
CA ILE A 41 -2.05 -3.63 0.84
C ILE A 41 -3.46 -3.74 1.38
N GLY A 42 -3.59 -3.94 2.69
CA GLY A 42 -4.87 -4.15 3.37
C GLY A 42 -5.50 -2.85 3.91
N PHE A 43 -6.82 -2.75 3.78
CA PHE A 43 -7.64 -1.63 4.27
C PHE A 43 -8.62 -2.09 5.36
N SER A 44 -9.12 -1.14 6.17
CA SER A 44 -10.02 -1.42 7.31
C SER A 44 -11.30 -2.19 6.99
N SER A 45 -11.71 -2.21 5.72
CA SER A 45 -12.89 -2.92 5.23
C SER A 45 -12.63 -4.38 4.80
N ARG A 46 -11.42 -4.94 4.98
CA ARG A 46 -10.96 -6.26 4.49
C ARG A 46 -10.84 -6.38 2.96
N GLU A 47 -10.97 -5.29 2.23
CA GLU A 47 -10.52 -5.23 0.85
C GLU A 47 -9.03 -4.89 0.84
N GLY A 48 -8.29 -5.43 -0.11
CA GLY A 48 -6.87 -5.16 -0.28
C GLY A 48 -6.50 -5.05 -1.75
N ILE A 49 -5.43 -4.32 -2.05
CA ILE A 49 -4.94 -4.13 -3.41
C ILE A 49 -3.64 -4.88 -3.58
N PHE A 50 -3.58 -5.74 -4.60
CA PHE A 50 -2.35 -6.36 -5.06
C PHE A 50 -1.57 -5.39 -5.94
N VAL A 51 -0.29 -5.21 -5.63
CA VAL A 51 0.57 -4.25 -6.32
C VAL A 51 1.87 -4.90 -6.82
N LYS A 52 2.50 -4.25 -7.80
CA LYS A 52 3.76 -4.69 -8.43
C LYS A 52 5.00 -4.16 -7.71
N GLU A 53 4.85 -3.24 -6.76
CA GLU A 53 5.93 -2.76 -5.89
C GLU A 53 6.19 -3.70 -4.71
N SER A 54 7.45 -3.83 -4.31
CA SER A 54 7.86 -4.66 -3.18
C SER A 54 7.50 -4.00 -1.86
N LEU A 55 7.55 -4.79 -0.78
CA LEU A 55 7.31 -4.29 0.56
C LEU A 55 8.25 -3.14 0.92
N GLU A 56 9.52 -3.21 0.53
CA GLU A 56 10.52 -2.16 0.77
C GLU A 56 10.20 -0.87 0.01
N GLU A 57 9.78 -0.98 -1.27
CA GLU A 57 9.38 0.16 -2.09
C GLU A 57 8.18 0.88 -1.45
N ILE A 58 7.21 0.11 -0.96
CA ILE A 58 5.98 0.64 -0.34
C ILE A 58 6.28 1.23 1.04
N ALA A 59 7.06 0.54 1.86
CA ALA A 59 7.48 1.02 3.18
C ALA A 59 8.25 2.35 3.05
N SER A 60 9.10 2.50 2.04
CA SER A 60 9.81 3.75 1.75
C SER A 60 8.85 4.88 1.39
N LYS A 61 7.86 4.63 0.53
CA LYS A 61 6.81 5.61 0.18
C LYS A 61 5.98 6.02 1.40
N LEU A 62 5.63 5.07 2.26
CA LEU A 62 4.90 5.32 3.50
C LEU A 62 5.70 6.15 4.50
N ALA A 63 6.98 5.83 4.68
CA ALA A 63 7.89 6.59 5.53
C ALA A 63 8.05 8.05 5.05
N LEU A 64 8.20 8.26 3.74
CA LEU A 64 8.22 9.60 3.14
C LEU A 64 6.91 10.35 3.32
N ALA A 65 5.78 9.65 3.30
CA ALA A 65 4.45 10.20 3.56
C ALA A 65 4.14 10.36 5.07
N GLY A 66 5.11 10.12 5.96
CA GLY A 66 4.95 10.32 7.40
C GLY A 66 4.14 9.23 8.12
N LYS A 67 3.93 8.05 7.49
CA LYS A 67 3.29 6.90 8.13
C LYS A 67 4.25 5.72 8.20
N LEU A 68 4.63 5.33 9.42
CA LEU A 68 5.37 4.09 9.67
C LEU A 68 4.37 2.99 10.02
N LEU A 69 4.06 2.12 9.06
CA LEU A 69 3.37 0.87 9.33
C LEU A 69 4.42 -0.19 9.68
N TRP A 70 4.41 -0.66 10.92
CA TRP A 70 5.24 -1.79 11.34
C TRP A 70 4.33 -2.99 11.55
N LYS A 71 4.55 -4.05 10.78
CA LYS A 71 4.22 -5.39 11.23
C LYS A 71 5.21 -6.38 10.63
N TYR A 72 5.86 -7.10 11.54
CA TYR A 72 6.71 -8.26 11.30
C TYR A 72 5.86 -9.47 10.95
#